data_AF-A0A1L8D3B4-F1
#
_entry.id   AF-A0A1L8D3B4-F1
#
_cell.length_a   1.000
_cell.length_b   1.000
_cell.length_c   1.000
_cell.angle_alpha   90.00
_cell.angle_beta   90.00
_cell.angle_gamma   90.00
#
_symmetry.space_group_name_H-M   'P 1'
#
loop_
_entity.id
_entity.type
_entity.pdbx_description
1 polymer ?
#
loop_
_entity_poly.entity_id
_entity_poly.type
_entity_poly.pdbx_seq_one_letter_code
_entity_poly.pdbx_strand_id
1 'polypeptide(L)' 'MASIEIIFKIAGVGILTAVIHTVLKHAGKEEQAYMATLAGISIVLFWVIQILAELFTEIKTVFKLF' A
#
# COMPACT_ATOMS: atom_id res chain seq x y z
N MET A 1 -4.97 -7.68 17.95
CA MET A 1 -5.61 -8.02 16.66
C MET A 1 -5.33 -7.01 15.54
N ALA A 2 -5.02 -5.73 15.82
CA ALA A 2 -4.80 -4.70 14.80
C ALA A 2 -3.60 -4.93 13.83
N SER A 3 -2.48 -5.49 14.29
CA SER A 3 -1.27 -5.61 13.46
C SER A 3 -1.42 -6.60 12.29
N ILE A 4 -2.26 -7.63 12.44
CA ILE A 4 -2.50 -8.62 11.37
C ILE A 4 -3.39 -8.05 10.27
N GLU A 5 -4.32 -7.16 10.61
CA GLU A 5 -5.24 -6.54 9.65
C GLU A 5 -4.48 -5.73 8.59
N ILE A 6 -3.40 -5.05 8.99
CA ILE A 6 -2.57 -4.24 8.08
C ILE A 6 -1.80 -5.11 7.09
N ILE A 7 -1.30 -6.27 7.55
CA ILE A 7 -0.59 -7.24 6.70
C ILE A 7 -1.57 -7.80 5.66
N PHE A 8 -2.78 -8.15 6.06
CA PHE A 8 -3.83 -8.62 5.13
C PHE A 8 -4.26 -7.54 4.15
N LYS A 9 -4.37 -6.27 4.57
CA LYS A 9 -4.68 -5.14 3.67
C LYS A 9 -3.60 -4.96 2.59
N ILE A 10 -2.33 -4.95 2.97
CA ILE A 10 -1.21 -4.81 2.03
C ILE A 10 -1.15 -6.02 1.08
N ALA A 11 -1.27 -7.24 1.61
CA ALA A 11 -1.30 -8.46 0.81
C ALA A 11 -2.49 -8.48 -0.17
N GLY A 12 -3.67 -8.06 0.26
CA GLY A 12 -4.87 -7.96 -0.58
C GLY A 12 -4.68 -7.00 -1.76
N VAL A 13 -4.10 -5.81 -1.52
CA VAL A 13 -3.77 -4.87 -2.60
C VAL A 13 -2.73 -5.46 -3.55
N GLY A 14 -1.71 -6.15 -3.03
CA GLY A 14 -0.71 -6.83 -3.86
C GLY A 14 -1.32 -7.88 -4.79
N ILE A 15 -2.19 -8.74 -4.27
CA ILE A 15 -2.89 -9.76 -5.06
C ILE A 15 -3.79 -9.11 -6.11
N LEU A 16 -4.62 -8.13 -5.73
CA LEU A 16 -5.51 -7.43 -6.65
C LEU A 16 -4.74 -6.74 -7.78
N THR A 17 -3.64 -6.06 -7.45
CA THR A 17 -2.79 -5.37 -8.42
C THR A 17 -2.18 -6.37 -9.42
N ALA A 18 -1.69 -7.51 -8.93
CA ALA A 18 -1.11 -8.55 -9.78
C ALA A 18 -2.17 -9.17 -10.73
N VAL A 19 -3.39 -9.41 -10.23
CA VAL A 19 -4.49 -9.92 -11.05
C VAL A 19 -4.88 -8.90 -12.11
N ILE A 20 -5.06 -7.63 -11.76
CA ILE A 20 -5.41 -6.55 -12.71
C ILE A 20 -4.33 -6.41 -13.78
N HIS A 21 -3.05 -6.39 -13.40
CA HIS A 21 -1.94 -6.33 -14.33
C HIS A 21 -1.97 -7.51 -15.32
N THR A 22 -2.16 -8.73 -14.80
CA THR A 22 -2.21 -9.94 -15.63
C THR A 22 -3.38 -9.89 -16.61
N VAL A 23 -4.56 -9.48 -16.16
CA VAL A 23 -5.77 -9.36 -17.00
C VAL A 23 -5.58 -8.30 -18.09
N LEU A 24 -5.08 -7.11 -17.74
CA LEU A 24 -4.85 -6.02 -18.70
C LEU A 24 -3.79 -6.39 -19.74
N LYS A 25 -2.73 -7.09 -19.32
CA LYS A 25 -1.70 -7.61 -20.22
C LYS A 25 -2.27 -8.65 -21.19
N HIS A 26 -3.09 -9.59 -20.72
CA HIS A 26 -3.75 -10.58 -21.59
C HIS A 26 -4.79 -9.94 -22.52
N ALA A 27 -5.38 -8.81 -22.14
CA ALA A 27 -6.27 -8.03 -22.99
C ALA A 27 -5.54 -7.17 -24.04
N GLY A 28 -4.20 -7.26 -24.14
CA GLY A 28 -3.39 -6.46 -25.06
C GLY A 28 -3.18 -5.01 -24.63
N LYS A 29 -3.57 -4.64 -23.41
CA LYS A 29 -3.48 -3.27 -22.86
C LYS A 29 -2.30 -3.15 -21.89
N GLU A 30 -1.10 -3.40 -22.39
CA GLU A 30 0.10 -3.49 -21.55
C GLU A 30 0.46 -2.16 -20.87
N GLU A 31 0.25 -1.02 -21.54
CA GLU A 31 0.46 0.30 -20.95
C GLU A 31 -0.43 0.55 -19.72
N GLN A 32 -1.71 0.17 -19.79
CA GLN A 32 -2.63 0.27 -18.67
C GLN A 32 -2.26 -0.69 -17.54
N ALA A 33 -1.71 -1.86 -17.87
CA ALA A 33 -1.22 -2.81 -16.89
C ALA A 33 -0.09 -2.20 -16.05
N TYR A 34 0.90 -1.55 -16.70
CA TYR A 34 1.98 -0.87 -15.99
C TYR A 34 1.47 0.29 -15.11
N MET A 35 0.53 1.09 -15.62
CA MET A 35 -0.09 2.17 -14.83
C MET A 35 -0.86 1.62 -13.61
N ALA A 36 -1.57 0.51 -13.77
CA ALA A 36 -2.28 -0.15 -12.68
C ALA A 36 -1.32 -0.68 -11.60
N THR A 37 -0.18 -1.26 -12.00
CA THR A 37 0.86 -1.69 -11.06
C THR A 37 1.46 -0.52 -10.28
N LEU A 38 1.75 0.59 -10.96
CA LEU A 38 2.21 1.82 -10.32
C LEU A 38 1.19 2.34 -9.30
N ALA A 39 -0.10 2.39 -9.67
CA ALA A 39 -1.17 2.82 -8.77
C ALA A 39 -1.27 1.91 -7.53
N GLY A 40 -1.18 0.59 -7.71
CA GLY A 40 -1.18 -0.37 -6.60
C GLY A 40 -0.03 -0.15 -5.62
N ILE A 41 1.19 0.09 -6.14
CA ILE A 41 2.37 0.41 -5.32
C ILE A 41 2.18 1.74 -4.59
N SER A 42 1.67 2.78 -5.28
CA SER A 42 1.43 4.08 -4.66
C SER A 42 0.48 4.00 -3.48
N ILE A 43 -0.60 3.21 -3.57
CA ILE A 43 -1.55 3.00 -2.47
C ILE A 43 -0.85 2.40 -1.25
N VAL A 44 -0.01 1.38 -1.44
CA VAL A 44 0.75 0.76 -0.34
C VAL A 44 1.72 1.76 0.28
N LEU A 45 2.40 2.57 -0.53
CA LEU A 45 3.31 3.61 -0.03
C LEU A 45 2.58 4.65 0.83
N PHE A 46 1.35 5.06 0.44
CA PHE A 46 0.55 5.97 1.27
C PHE A 46 0.25 5.40 2.65
N TRP A 47 -0.05 4.11 2.75
CA TRP A 47 -0.26 3.46 4.06
C TRP A 47 1.01 3.41 4.90
N VAL A 48 2.16 3.14 4.28
CA VAL A 48 3.45 3.18 5.00
C VAL A 48 3.71 4.57 5.57
N ILE A 49 3.45 5.63 4.80
CA ILE A 49 3.63 7.01 5.27
C ILE A 49 2.74 7.32 6.48
N GLN A 50 1.48 6.87 6.47
CA GLN A 50 0.57 7.06 7.60
C GLN A 50 1.07 6.36 8.87
N ILE A 51 1.52 5.11 8.75
CA ILE A 51 2.10 4.35 9.87
C ILE A 51 3.34 5.05 10.42
N LEU A 52 4.20 5.57 9.55
CA LEU A 52 5.37 6.34 9.97
C LEU A 52 4.95 7.62 10.71
N ALA A 53 3.92 8.33 10.23
CA ALA A 53 3.43 9.55 10.90
C ALA A 53 2.86 9.25 12.30
N GLU A 54 2.14 8.13 12.45
CA GLU A 54 1.67 7.65 13.75
C GLU A 54 2.85 7.33 14.67
N LEU A 55 3.86 6.62 14.17
CA LEU A 55 5.08 6.32 14.92
C LEU A 55 5.77 7.61 15.41
N PHE A 56 5.96 8.59 14.54
CA PHE A 56 6.54 9.87 14.92
C PHE A 56 5.70 10.61 15.98
N THR A 57 4.38 10.49 15.91
CA THR A 57 3.47 11.08 16.90
C THR A 57 3.60 10.38 18.26
N GLU A 58 3.71 9.05 18.27
CA GLU A 58 3.98 8.28 19.49
C GLU A 58 5.33 8.66 20.10
N ILE A 59 6.40 8.76 19.30
CA ILE A 59 7.71 9.22 19.77
C ILE A 59 7.57 10.59 20.42
N LYS A 60 6.99 11.58 19.74
CA LYS A 60 6.83 12.93 20.30
C LYS A 60 6.08 12.91 21.64
N THR A 61 5.05 12.08 21.75
CA THR A 61 4.25 11.92 22.97
C THR A 61 5.06 11.30 24.11
N VAL A 62 5.78 10.20 23.84
CA VAL A 62 6.61 9.50 24.83
C VAL A 62 7.73 10.40 25.34
N PHE A 63 8.37 11.15 24.45
CA PHE A 63 9.45 12.06 24.79
C PHE A 63 8.98 13.44 25.28
N LYS A 64 7.66 13.66 25.39
CA LYS A 64 7.04 14.96 25.75
C LYS A 64 7.60 16.13 24.94
N LEU A 65 7.92 15.89 23.66
CA LEU A 65 8.33 16.90 22.70
C LEU A 65 7.05 17.63 22.23
N PHE A 66 6.48 18.45 23.13
CA PHE A 66 5.39 19.37 22.83
C PHE A 66 5.97 20.76 22.58
#